data_AF-A0A1F9UH88-F1
#
_entry.id   AF-A0A1F9UH88-F1
#
_cell.length_a   1.000
_cell.length_b   1.000
_cell.length_c   1.000
_cell.angle_alpha   90.00
_cell.angle_beta   90.00
_cell.angle_gamma   90.00
#
_symmetry.space_group_name_H-M   'P 1'
#
loop_
_entity.id
_entity.type
_entity.pdbx_description
1 polymer ?
#
loop_
_entity_poly.entity_id
_entity_poly.type
_entity_poly.pdbx_seq_one_letter_code
_entity_poly.pdbx_strand_id
1 'polypeptide(L)'
;MSIPFLFWLSALYTVALFGVQAAEFATAGRVSISVSTANAFYLALLSAYVGSKEVQRWAIGFQPDPQTDEGQTPPRTFRPRGEWFVGLWAVFLLIAVLGSELWPAKLAYPNGLTLIAFEVLGFYIGSSASRWLSERQEQQAHREVEQQLEAESMEDNAPAKRDKPAPKRLTRKRERYEQHVLRHARSNGGLTREQTEKLLRLSRAAANRLLSGMVQRGQLVRPGDPNSPSASYQAA
;
A
#
# COMPACT_ATOMS: atom_id res chain seq x y z
N MET A 1 11.06 -0.45 16.95
CA MET A 1 9.82 0.17 17.49
C MET A 1 8.74 0.04 16.42
N SER A 2 7.51 -0.35 16.77
CA SER A 2 6.46 -0.57 15.78
C SER A 2 5.79 0.76 15.37
N ILE A 3 5.38 0.90 14.10
CA ILE A 3 4.64 2.08 13.61
C ILE A 3 3.39 2.40 14.44
N PRO A 4 2.57 1.40 14.86
CA PRO A 4 1.41 1.67 15.71
C PRO A 4 1.77 2.35 17.02
N PHE A 5 2.89 1.98 17.65
CA PHE A 5 3.34 2.60 18.89
C PHE A 5 3.72 4.07 18.69
N LEU A 6 4.55 4.36 17.68
CA LEU A 6 4.94 5.75 17.35
C LEU A 6 3.73 6.62 17.03
N PHE A 7 2.73 6.06 16.34
CA PHE A 7 1.48 6.76 16.05
C PHE A 7 0.73 7.15 17.33
N TRP A 8 0.49 6.19 18.24
CA TRP A 8 -0.25 6.46 19.47
C TRP A 8 0.49 7.42 20.39
N LEU A 9 1.82 7.31 20.46
CA LEU A 9 2.65 8.24 21.21
C LEU A 9 2.56 9.66 20.63
N SER A 10 2.63 9.80 19.31
CA SER A 10 2.48 11.09 18.62
C SER A 10 1.07 11.68 18.81
N ALA A 11 0.05 10.83 18.80
CA ALA A 11 -1.34 11.22 19.04
C ALA A 11 -1.52 11.78 20.45
N LEU A 12 -1.04 11.06 21.47
CA LEU A 12 -1.09 11.50 22.86
C LEU A 12 -0.34 12.83 23.04
N TYR A 13 0.87 12.93 22.48
CA TYR A 13 1.66 14.15 22.56
C TYR A 13 0.99 15.34 21.87
N THR A 14 0.34 15.10 20.71
CA THR A 14 -0.43 16.13 20.01
C THR A 14 -1.56 16.65 20.89
N VAL A 15 -2.34 15.76 21.50
CA VAL A 15 -3.46 16.17 22.37
C VAL A 15 -2.97 16.97 23.58
N ALA A 16 -1.88 16.53 24.22
CA ALA A 16 -1.29 17.25 25.34
C ALA A 16 -0.78 18.64 24.93
N LEU A 17 -0.02 18.72 23.85
CA LEU A 17 0.54 19.98 23.35
C LEU A 17 -0.56 20.94 22.89
N PHE A 18 -1.57 20.42 22.21
CA PHE A 18 -2.76 21.17 21.82
C PHE A 18 -3.47 21.75 23.04
N GLY A 19 -3.66 20.96 24.09
CA GLY A 19 -4.29 21.43 25.33
C GLY A 19 -3.52 22.58 25.99
N VAL A 20 -2.19 22.48 26.04
CA VAL A 20 -1.31 23.56 26.56
C VAL A 20 -1.46 24.83 25.73
N GLN A 21 -1.35 24.72 24.41
CA GLN A 21 -1.45 25.86 23.50
C GLN A 21 -2.85 26.49 23.51
N ALA A 22 -3.90 25.69 23.61
CA ALA A 22 -5.28 26.16 23.74
C ALA A 22 -5.52 26.87 25.07
N ALA A 23 -4.92 26.39 26.17
CA ALA A 23 -4.98 27.07 27.47
C ALA A 23 -4.22 28.41 27.45
N GLU A 24 -3.04 28.47 26.83
CA GLU A 24 -2.29 29.72 26.64
C GLU A 24 -3.12 30.74 25.83
N PHE A 25 -3.74 30.28 24.74
CA PHE A 25 -4.64 31.08 23.90
C PHE A 25 -5.83 31.65 24.70
N ALA A 26 -6.54 30.78 25.43
CA ALA A 26 -7.74 31.15 26.19
C ALA A 26 -7.44 32.04 27.40
N THR A 27 -6.24 31.95 27.96
CA THR A 27 -5.82 32.76 29.12
C THR A 27 -5.15 34.07 28.74
N ALA A 28 -5.16 34.43 27.44
CA ALA A 28 -4.47 35.61 26.91
C ALA A 28 -2.98 35.64 27.28
N GLY A 29 -2.32 34.48 27.31
CA GLY A 29 -0.91 34.36 27.69
C GLY A 29 -0.61 34.57 29.17
N ARG A 30 -1.62 34.68 30.04
CA ARG A 30 -1.40 34.77 31.50
C ARG A 30 -0.74 33.51 32.07
N VAL A 31 -0.97 32.37 31.43
CA VAL A 31 -0.28 31.12 31.70
C VAL A 31 0.65 30.84 30.53
N SER A 32 1.89 31.35 30.63
CA SER A 32 2.95 31.05 29.66
C SER A 32 3.75 29.84 30.14
N ILE A 33 3.44 28.67 29.61
CA ILE A 33 4.26 27.47 29.80
C ILE A 33 5.38 27.54 28.78
N SER A 34 6.64 27.35 29.17
CA SER A 34 7.74 27.29 28.20
C SER A 34 7.57 26.07 27.31
N VAL A 35 7.00 26.27 26.12
CA VAL A 35 6.65 25.18 25.19
C VAL A 35 7.82 24.82 24.24
N SER A 36 8.93 25.57 24.25
CA SER A 36 10.02 25.37 23.29
C SER A 36 10.57 23.95 23.28
N THR A 37 10.86 23.39 24.46
CA THR A 37 11.36 22.01 24.58
C THR A 37 10.30 21.00 24.17
N ALA A 38 9.04 21.23 24.54
CA ALA A 38 7.94 20.34 24.18
C ALA A 38 7.66 20.35 22.66
N ASN A 39 7.74 21.51 22.02
CA ASN A 39 7.64 21.65 20.57
C ASN A 39 8.76 20.89 19.87
N ALA A 40 10.01 21.03 20.33
CA ALA A 40 11.15 20.31 19.76
C ALA A 40 10.98 18.78 19.89
N PHE A 41 10.55 18.29 21.06
CA PHE A 41 10.25 16.88 21.27
C PHE A 41 9.12 16.38 20.37
N TYR A 42 8.04 17.16 20.24
CA TYR A 42 6.94 16.84 19.35
C TYR A 42 7.40 16.70 17.90
N LEU A 43 8.16 17.67 17.41
CA LEU A 43 8.66 17.67 16.03
C LEU A 43 9.63 16.52 15.79
N ALA A 44 10.50 16.19 16.75
CA ALA A 44 11.37 15.04 16.67
C ALA A 44 10.57 13.72 16.60
N LEU A 45 9.54 13.57 17.42
CA LEU A 45 8.67 12.39 17.44
C LEU A 45 7.88 12.26 16.13
N LEU A 46 7.33 13.36 15.62
CA LEU A 46 6.62 13.40 14.35
C LEU A 46 7.54 13.07 13.17
N SER A 47 8.75 13.64 13.17
CA SER A 47 9.81 13.35 12.18
C SER A 47 10.18 11.87 12.18
N ALA A 48 10.35 11.28 13.37
CA ALA A 48 10.66 9.85 13.50
C ALA A 48 9.50 8.98 12.97
N TYR A 49 8.25 9.37 13.24
CA TYR A 49 7.07 8.69 12.73
C TYR A 49 6.97 8.76 11.20
N VAL A 50 7.09 9.96 10.63
CA VAL A 50 7.04 10.19 9.17
C VAL A 50 8.22 9.50 8.50
N GLY A 51 9.43 9.65 9.01
CA GLY A 51 10.63 9.00 8.50
C GLY A 51 10.52 7.49 8.51
N SER A 52 10.01 6.88 9.60
CA SER A 52 9.77 5.43 9.65
C SER A 52 8.81 4.96 8.55
N LYS A 53 7.76 5.73 8.26
CA LYS A 53 6.82 5.44 7.17
C LYS A 53 7.44 5.58 5.78
N GLU A 54 8.21 6.64 5.55
CA GLU A 54 8.88 6.86 4.27
C GLU A 54 9.94 5.77 4.03
N VAL A 55 10.73 5.41 5.05
CA VAL A 55 11.68 4.29 4.95
C VAL A 55 10.96 3.00 4.60
N GLN A 56 9.81 2.68 5.21
CA GLN A 56 9.08 1.47 4.82
C GLN A 56 8.56 1.51 3.39
N ARG A 57 8.06 2.68 2.93
CA ARG A 57 7.58 2.86 1.56
C ARG A 57 8.68 2.58 0.53
N TRP A 58 9.89 3.07 0.79
CA TRP A 58 10.99 2.98 -0.16
C TRP A 58 11.86 1.72 0.01
N ALA A 59 12.15 1.29 1.24
CA ALA A 59 13.10 0.21 1.51
C ALA A 59 12.50 -1.19 1.34
N ILE A 60 11.21 -1.37 1.66
CA ILE A 60 10.53 -2.65 1.44
C ILE A 60 10.19 -2.79 -0.05
N GLY A 61 10.22 -1.67 -0.79
CA GLY A 61 9.67 -1.57 -2.12
C GLY A 61 8.16 -1.80 -2.08
N PHE A 62 7.48 -1.41 -3.15
CA PHE A 62 6.20 -2.05 -3.44
C PHE A 62 6.51 -3.50 -3.81
N GLN A 63 6.58 -4.39 -2.82
CA GLN A 63 6.28 -5.78 -3.09
C GLN A 63 4.77 -5.84 -3.25
N PRO A 64 4.24 -5.92 -4.50
CA PRO A 64 2.85 -6.27 -4.69
C PRO A 64 2.68 -7.59 -3.96
N ASP A 65 1.97 -7.60 -2.85
CA ASP A 65 1.74 -8.81 -2.09
C ASP A 65 1.05 -9.78 -3.04
N PRO A 66 1.74 -10.86 -3.47
CA PRO A 66 1.20 -11.79 -4.47
C PRO A 66 -0.02 -12.56 -3.93
N GLN A 67 -0.38 -12.37 -2.66
CA GLN A 67 -1.58 -12.92 -2.03
C GLN A 67 -2.77 -11.95 -1.96
N THR A 68 -2.64 -10.72 -2.47
CA THR A 68 -3.80 -9.82 -2.56
C THR A 68 -4.66 -10.22 -3.74
N ASP A 69 -5.74 -10.95 -3.48
CA ASP A 69 -6.72 -11.42 -4.47
C ASP A 69 -6.98 -10.37 -5.58
N GLU A 70 -6.72 -10.71 -6.84
CA GLU A 70 -7.13 -9.93 -8.02
C GLU A 70 -8.66 -9.75 -7.99
N GLY A 71 -9.12 -8.65 -7.39
CA GLY A 71 -10.53 -8.33 -7.17
C GLY A 71 -10.81 -7.65 -5.83
N GLN A 72 -9.94 -7.85 -4.83
CA GLN A 72 -9.90 -7.02 -3.64
C GLN A 72 -8.73 -6.08 -3.81
N THR A 73 -9.00 -4.81 -4.16
CA THR A 73 -8.02 -3.74 -3.96
C THR A 73 -7.37 -3.96 -2.59
N PRO A 74 -6.01 -4.00 -2.48
CA PRO A 74 -5.34 -4.19 -1.21
C PRO A 74 -6.07 -3.36 -0.18
N PRO A 75 -6.46 -3.92 0.98
CA PRO A 75 -7.29 -3.19 1.91
C PRO A 75 -6.62 -1.83 2.09
N ARG A 76 -7.26 -0.78 1.55
CA ARG A 76 -6.85 0.63 1.67
C ARG A 76 -6.99 1.09 3.13
N THR A 77 -6.84 0.15 4.06
CA THR A 77 -6.87 0.31 5.51
C THR A 77 -5.56 0.86 6.03
N PHE A 78 -4.62 1.24 5.17
CA PHE A 78 -3.79 2.42 5.43
C PHE A 78 -4.67 3.67 5.42
N ARG A 79 -5.64 3.71 6.34
CA ARG A 79 -6.49 4.84 6.66
C ARG A 79 -5.55 6.03 6.83
N PRO A 80 -5.86 7.21 6.26
CA PRO A 80 -5.05 8.40 6.39
C PRO A 80 -5.11 8.96 7.82
N ARG A 81 -4.52 8.23 8.77
CA ARG A 81 -4.40 8.65 10.17
C ARG A 81 -3.36 9.76 10.34
N GLY A 82 -2.71 10.23 9.27
CA GLY A 82 -1.84 11.41 9.32
C GLY A 82 -2.60 12.71 9.07
N GLU A 83 -3.63 12.67 8.22
CA GLU A 83 -4.35 13.86 7.74
C GLU A 83 -5.10 14.59 8.85
N TRP A 84 -5.61 13.86 9.85
CA TRP A 84 -6.30 14.50 10.97
C TRP A 84 -5.37 15.39 11.80
N PHE A 85 -4.08 15.07 11.92
CA PHE A 85 -3.12 15.92 12.63
C PHE A 85 -2.98 17.28 11.95
N VAL A 86 -2.85 17.25 10.62
CA VAL A 86 -2.71 18.44 9.79
C VAL A 86 -3.98 19.28 9.87
N GLY A 87 -5.15 18.64 9.72
CA GLY A 87 -6.44 19.31 9.85
C GLY A 87 -6.64 19.95 11.22
N LEU A 88 -6.29 19.24 12.30
CA LEU A 88 -6.38 19.75 13.66
C LEU A 88 -5.53 21.01 13.87
N TRP A 89 -4.24 20.95 13.49
CA TRP A 89 -3.34 22.10 13.61
C TRP A 89 -3.73 23.26 12.70
N ALA A 90 -4.19 22.99 11.47
CA ALA A 90 -4.64 24.02 10.54
C ALA A 90 -5.89 24.75 11.05
N VAL A 91 -6.88 24.00 11.55
CA VAL A 91 -8.09 24.59 12.13
C VAL A 91 -7.74 25.40 13.37
N PHE A 92 -6.84 24.91 14.23
CA PHE A 92 -6.43 25.65 15.42
C PHE A 92 -5.63 26.90 15.09
N LEU A 93 -4.72 26.85 14.11
CA LEU A 93 -4.05 28.03 13.60
C LEU A 93 -5.05 29.07 13.09
N LEU A 94 -6.04 28.64 12.30
CA LEU A 94 -7.08 29.53 11.78
C LEU A 94 -7.89 30.18 12.91
N ILE A 95 -8.33 29.41 13.90
CA ILE A 95 -9.06 29.91 15.07
C ILE A 95 -8.17 30.88 15.87
N ALA A 96 -6.89 30.57 16.05
CA ALA A 96 -5.97 31.42 16.79
C ALA A 96 -5.75 32.77 16.10
N VAL A 97 -5.51 32.76 14.78
CA VAL A 97 -5.37 33.98 13.98
C VAL A 97 -6.65 34.80 13.98
N LEU A 98 -7.80 34.19 13.66
CA LEU A 98 -9.07 34.92 13.66
C LEU A 98 -9.42 35.46 15.05
N GLY A 99 -9.19 34.67 16.10
CA GLY A 99 -9.47 35.09 17.47
C GLY A 99 -8.56 36.22 17.95
N SER A 100 -7.27 36.19 17.61
CA SER A 100 -6.35 37.28 17.95
C SER A 100 -6.69 38.58 17.23
N GLU A 101 -7.15 38.50 15.97
CA GLU A 101 -7.56 39.68 15.19
C GLU A 101 -8.91 40.24 15.65
N LEU A 102 -9.88 39.37 15.95
CA LEU A 102 -11.23 39.80 16.36
C LEU A 102 -11.32 40.23 17.83
N TRP A 103 -10.49 39.66 18.72
CA TRP A 103 -10.50 39.95 20.16
C TRP A 103 -9.09 40.09 20.76
N PRO A 104 -8.29 41.08 20.31
CA PRO A 104 -6.90 41.22 20.74
C PRO A 104 -6.74 41.47 22.25
N ALA A 105 -7.75 42.05 22.91
CA ALA A 105 -7.74 42.29 24.36
C ALA A 105 -7.99 41.02 25.20
N LYS A 106 -8.52 39.94 24.60
CA LYS A 106 -8.93 38.73 25.32
C LYS A 106 -8.17 37.48 24.89
N LEU A 107 -7.57 37.48 23.71
CA LEU A 107 -6.91 36.33 23.13
C LEU A 107 -5.49 36.73 22.70
N ALA A 108 -4.51 35.96 23.15
CA ALA A 108 -3.11 36.16 22.77
C ALA A 108 -2.68 35.04 21.84
N TYR A 109 -1.99 35.40 20.76
CA TYR A 109 -1.50 34.42 19.80
C TYR A 109 -0.42 33.52 20.46
N PRO A 110 -0.59 32.18 20.49
CA PRO A 110 0.32 31.32 21.23
C PRO A 110 1.70 31.24 20.59
N ASN A 111 2.74 31.31 21.43
CA ASN A 111 4.11 31.30 20.93
C ASN A 111 4.48 29.92 20.35
N GLY A 112 4.92 29.92 19.10
CA GLY A 112 5.36 28.72 18.39
C GLY A 112 4.24 27.94 17.69
N LEU A 113 2.97 28.34 17.81
CA LEU A 113 1.86 27.71 17.07
C LEU A 113 2.11 27.72 15.55
N THR A 114 2.56 28.86 15.02
CA THR A 114 2.89 29.02 13.59
C THR A 114 3.95 28.02 13.14
N LEU A 115 5.01 27.85 13.94
CA LEU A 115 6.12 26.96 13.63
C LEU A 115 5.62 25.52 13.55
N ILE A 116 4.89 25.06 14.57
CA ILE A 116 4.33 23.70 14.58
C ILE A 116 3.42 23.48 13.38
N ALA A 117 2.52 24.43 13.10
CA ALA A 117 1.57 24.30 12.00
C ALA A 117 2.28 24.20 10.65
N PHE A 118 3.30 25.02 10.40
CA PHE A 118 4.08 24.96 9.15
C PHE A 118 4.92 23.70 9.04
N GLU A 119 5.52 23.22 10.12
CA GLU A 119 6.28 21.96 10.11
C GLU A 119 5.37 20.75 9.83
N VAL A 120 4.22 20.67 10.52
CA VAL A 120 3.20 19.63 10.28
C VAL A 120 2.71 19.68 8.82
N LEU A 121 2.51 20.88 8.28
CA LEU A 121 2.14 21.06 6.86
C LEU A 121 3.28 20.62 5.92
N GLY A 122 4.53 20.94 6.24
CA GLY A 122 5.71 20.49 5.50
C GLY A 122 5.81 18.97 5.43
N PHE A 123 5.63 18.28 6.57
CA PHE A 123 5.57 16.80 6.61
C PHE A 123 4.44 16.25 5.74
N TYR A 124 3.28 16.90 5.75
CA TYR A 124 2.13 16.47 4.96
C TYR A 124 2.39 16.59 3.46
N ILE A 125 2.88 17.75 3.01
CA ILE A 125 3.22 17.99 1.60
C ILE A 125 4.30 17.01 1.16
N GLY A 126 5.38 16.86 1.94
CA GLY A 126 6.47 15.94 1.64
C GLY A 126 6.02 14.48 1.51
N SER A 127 5.19 14.00 2.45
CA SER A 127 4.68 12.63 2.40
C SER A 127 3.69 12.42 1.24
N SER A 128 2.90 13.44 0.89
CA SER A 128 1.96 13.41 -0.24
C SER A 128 2.68 13.40 -1.57
N ALA A 129 3.70 14.24 -1.75
CA ALA A 129 4.55 14.25 -2.94
C ALA A 129 5.30 12.91 -3.10
N SER A 130 5.85 12.38 -2.00
CA SER A 130 6.48 11.05 -1.99
C SER A 130 5.50 9.95 -2.39
N ARG A 131 4.25 9.99 -1.91
CA ARG A 131 3.23 8.99 -2.24
C ARG A 131 2.89 9.05 -3.72
N TRP A 132 2.64 10.25 -4.23
CA TRP A 132 2.36 10.47 -5.64
C TRP A 132 3.50 9.98 -6.55
N LEU A 133 4.75 10.18 -6.15
CA LEU A 133 5.91 9.69 -6.91
C LEU A 133 5.97 8.15 -6.92
N SER A 134 5.72 7.52 -5.78
CA SER A 134 5.65 6.05 -5.67
C SER A 134 4.56 5.46 -6.57
N GLU A 135 3.34 6.00 -6.48
CA GLU A 135 2.20 5.54 -7.28
C GLU A 135 2.47 5.66 -8.79
N ARG A 136 3.20 6.70 -9.22
CA ARG A 136 3.62 6.83 -10.63
C ARG A 136 4.63 5.78 -11.05
N GLN A 137 5.60 5.47 -10.20
CA GLN A 137 6.58 4.41 -10.50
C GLN A 137 5.90 3.04 -10.60
N GLU A 138 4.94 2.75 -9.73
CA GLU A 138 4.14 1.52 -9.79
C GLU A 138 3.34 1.43 -11.09
N GLN A 139 2.68 2.51 -11.50
CA GLN A 139 1.93 2.53 -12.76
C GLN A 139 2.84 2.31 -13.98
N GLN A 140 4.07 2.82 -13.95
CA GLN A 140 5.04 2.57 -15.02
C GLN A 140 5.48 1.11 -15.06
N ALA A 141 5.83 0.52 -13.92
CA ALA A 141 6.21 -0.88 -13.83
C ALA A 141 5.07 -1.82 -14.31
N HIS A 142 3.82 -1.52 -13.95
CA HIS A 142 2.67 -2.29 -14.43
C HIS A 142 2.49 -2.21 -15.95
N ARG A 143 2.62 -1.01 -16.54
CA ARG A 143 2.53 -0.82 -17.99
C ARG A 143 3.64 -1.56 -18.73
N GLU A 144 4.87 -1.57 -18.19
CA GLU A 144 5.98 -2.31 -18.80
C GLU A 144 5.72 -3.81 -18.81
N VAL A 145 5.20 -4.38 -17.71
CA VAL A 145 4.82 -5.80 -17.64
C VAL A 145 3.68 -6.11 -18.61
N GLU A 146 2.67 -5.25 -18.69
CA GLU A 146 1.55 -5.41 -19.62
C GLU A 146 2.03 -5.38 -21.08
N GLN A 147 2.88 -4.42 -21.44
CA GLN A 147 3.49 -4.33 -22.77
C GLN A 147 4.35 -5.56 -23.10
N GLN A 148 5.11 -6.09 -22.13
CA GLN A 148 5.88 -7.32 -22.32
C GLN A 148 4.97 -8.52 -22.58
N LEU A 149 3.89 -8.67 -21.81
CA LEU A 149 2.92 -9.75 -22.00
C LEU A 149 2.17 -9.62 -23.35
N GLU A 150 1.83 -8.41 -23.76
CA GLU A 150 1.24 -8.15 -25.07
C GLU A 150 2.21 -8.51 -26.20
N ALA A 151 3.47 -8.08 -26.11
CA ALA A 151 4.50 -8.41 -27.09
C ALA A 151 4.73 -9.92 -27.20
N GLU A 152 4.80 -10.64 -26.07
CA GLU A 152 4.90 -12.11 -26.05
C GLU A 152 3.66 -12.77 -26.70
N SER A 153 2.46 -12.22 -26.46
CA SER A 153 1.23 -12.75 -27.06
C SER A 153 1.11 -12.49 -28.57
N MET A 154 1.73 -11.43 -29.08
CA MET A 154 1.81 -11.14 -30.51
C MET A 154 2.84 -12.05 -31.21
N GLU A 155 3.96 -12.37 -30.56
CA GLU A 155 4.96 -13.30 -31.09
C GLU A 155 4.39 -14.71 -31.27
N ASP A 156 3.54 -15.17 -30.34
CA ASP A 156 2.87 -16.48 -30.44
C ASP A 156 1.79 -16.57 -31.54
N ASN A 157 1.25 -15.43 -32.00
CA ASN A 157 0.22 -15.37 -33.05
C ASN A 157 0.76 -15.07 -34.46
N ALA A 158 2.07 -14.84 -34.62
CA ALA A 158 2.66 -14.61 -35.94
C ALA A 158 2.57 -15.89 -36.81
N PRO A 159 2.14 -15.80 -38.09
CA PRO A 159 1.98 -16.96 -38.96
C PRO A 159 3.31 -17.70 -39.11
N ALA A 160 3.26 -19.00 -38.81
CA ALA A 160 4.40 -19.88 -38.64
C ALA A 160 5.38 -19.87 -39.84
N LYS A 161 6.46 -19.10 -39.72
CA LYS A 161 7.78 -19.51 -40.22
C LYS A 161 8.57 -20.08 -39.05
N ARG A 162 8.15 -21.25 -38.55
CA ARG A 162 8.65 -21.84 -37.29
C ARG A 162 9.63 -22.99 -37.57
N ASP A 163 10.90 -22.64 -37.75
CA ASP A 163 12.05 -23.56 -37.62
C ASP A 163 12.96 -23.20 -36.43
N LYS A 164 12.59 -22.21 -35.62
CA LYS A 164 13.37 -21.87 -34.41
C LYS A 164 12.80 -22.61 -33.20
N PRO A 165 13.56 -23.52 -32.57
CA PRO A 165 13.11 -24.26 -31.40
C PRO A 165 12.87 -23.29 -30.25
N ALA A 166 11.73 -23.44 -29.56
CA ALA A 166 11.35 -22.62 -28.42
C ALA A 166 12.49 -22.54 -27.38
N PRO A 167 12.69 -21.38 -26.73
CA PRO A 167 13.76 -21.20 -25.75
C PRO A 167 13.60 -22.20 -24.57
N LYS A 168 14.56 -23.13 -24.46
CA LYS A 168 14.59 -24.25 -23.48
C LYS A 168 14.44 -23.86 -22.00
N ARG A 169 14.50 -22.58 -21.63
CA ARG A 169 14.39 -22.13 -20.22
C ARG A 169 12.95 -22.00 -19.74
N LEU A 170 12.04 -21.54 -20.59
CA LEU A 170 10.62 -21.37 -20.22
C LEU A 170 9.90 -22.71 -20.07
N THR A 171 10.30 -23.70 -20.88
CA THR A 171 9.75 -25.07 -20.81
C THR A 171 10.02 -25.73 -19.45
N ARG A 172 11.24 -25.61 -18.91
CA ARG A 172 11.59 -26.23 -17.62
C ARG A 172 10.81 -25.68 -16.42
N LYS A 173 10.57 -24.36 -16.37
CA LYS A 173 9.81 -23.75 -15.27
C LYS A 173 8.34 -24.18 -15.32
N ARG A 174 7.78 -24.20 -16.54
CA ARG A 174 6.41 -24.67 -16.78
C ARG A 174 6.24 -26.14 -16.43
N GLU A 175 7.13 -27.02 -16.88
CA GLU A 175 7.10 -28.45 -16.56
C GLU A 175 7.10 -28.72 -15.05
N ARG A 176 7.88 -27.96 -14.26
CA ARG A 176 7.87 -28.06 -12.80
C ARG A 176 6.51 -27.71 -12.20
N TYR A 177 5.87 -26.64 -12.67
CA TYR A 177 4.55 -26.25 -12.21
C TYR A 177 3.50 -27.31 -12.56
N GLU A 178 3.53 -27.84 -13.77
CA GLU A 178 2.61 -28.89 -14.21
C GLU A 178 2.77 -30.17 -13.38
N GLN A 179 4.00 -30.58 -13.07
CA GLN A 179 4.26 -31.72 -12.18
C GLN A 179 3.73 -31.50 -10.76
N HIS A 180 3.86 -30.29 -10.20
CA HIS A 180 3.31 -29.97 -8.89
C HIS A 180 1.78 -30.01 -8.88
N VAL A 181 1.13 -29.48 -9.90
CA VAL A 181 -0.32 -29.51 -10.06
C VAL A 181 -0.83 -30.95 -10.16
N LEU A 182 -0.21 -31.79 -11.00
CA LEU A 182 -0.61 -33.19 -11.16
C LEU A 182 -0.43 -33.98 -9.87
N ARG A 183 0.68 -33.79 -9.17
CA ARG A 183 0.93 -34.46 -7.88
C ARG A 183 -0.16 -34.09 -6.85
N HIS A 184 -0.53 -32.82 -6.79
CA HIS A 184 -1.52 -32.35 -5.83
C HIS A 184 -2.95 -32.77 -6.19
N ALA A 185 -3.30 -32.72 -7.48
CA ALA A 185 -4.61 -33.19 -7.96
C ALA A 185 -4.79 -34.69 -7.71
N ARG A 186 -3.74 -35.51 -7.89
CA ARG A 186 -3.77 -36.96 -7.59
C ARG A 186 -3.88 -37.25 -6.10
N SER A 187 -3.22 -36.48 -5.23
CA SER A 187 -3.28 -36.72 -3.78
C SER A 187 -4.63 -36.35 -3.17
N ASN A 188 -5.29 -35.31 -3.71
CA ASN A 188 -6.50 -34.74 -3.12
C ASN A 188 -7.79 -35.12 -3.86
N GLY A 189 -7.69 -35.90 -4.95
CA GLY A 189 -8.84 -36.22 -5.82
C GLY A 189 -9.33 -35.04 -6.67
N GLY A 190 -8.63 -33.91 -6.65
CA GLY A 190 -8.95 -32.72 -7.43
C GLY A 190 -8.21 -31.47 -6.92
N LEU A 191 -8.27 -30.41 -7.70
CA LEU A 191 -7.67 -29.12 -7.39
C LEU A 191 -8.57 -27.99 -7.93
N THR A 192 -8.82 -26.95 -7.13
CA THR A 192 -9.50 -25.75 -7.63
C THR A 192 -8.49 -24.74 -8.19
N ARG A 193 -8.98 -23.78 -8.98
CA ARG A 193 -8.11 -22.70 -9.48
C ARG A 193 -7.45 -21.94 -8.33
N GLU A 194 -8.21 -21.60 -7.28
CA GLU A 194 -7.71 -20.90 -6.09
C GLU A 194 -6.62 -21.70 -5.35
N GLN A 195 -6.77 -23.04 -5.27
CA GLN A 195 -5.72 -23.89 -4.70
C GLN A 195 -4.46 -23.88 -5.56
N THR A 196 -4.59 -23.83 -6.88
CA THR A 196 -3.45 -23.74 -7.81
C THR A 196 -2.70 -22.43 -7.67
N GLU A 197 -3.43 -21.32 -7.55
CA GLU A 197 -2.89 -19.97 -7.29
C GLU A 197 -2.06 -19.98 -6.01
N LYS A 198 -2.62 -20.51 -4.91
CA LYS A 198 -1.94 -20.61 -3.61
C LYS A 198 -0.74 -21.56 -3.64
N LEU A 199 -0.88 -22.72 -4.28
CA LEU A 199 0.18 -23.74 -4.35
C LEU A 199 1.42 -23.24 -5.11
N LEU A 200 1.20 -22.54 -6.22
CA LEU A 200 2.28 -22.15 -7.14
C LEU A 200 2.69 -20.67 -7.04
N ARG A 201 1.98 -19.86 -6.24
CA ARG A 201 2.13 -18.41 -6.15
C ARG A 201 2.02 -17.74 -7.53
N LEU A 202 0.99 -18.13 -8.29
CA LEU A 202 0.69 -17.58 -9.61
C LEU A 202 -0.52 -16.66 -9.55
N SER A 203 -0.55 -15.66 -10.44
CA SER A 203 -1.77 -14.86 -10.65
C SER A 203 -2.91 -15.73 -11.17
N ARG A 204 -4.16 -15.30 -10.96
CA ARG A 204 -5.36 -16.03 -11.39
C ARG A 204 -5.38 -16.24 -12.89
N ALA A 205 -5.00 -15.24 -13.67
CA ALA A 205 -4.86 -15.36 -15.12
C ALA A 205 -3.81 -16.41 -15.51
N ALA A 206 -2.64 -16.42 -14.86
CA ALA A 206 -1.58 -17.37 -15.13
C ALA A 206 -1.97 -18.81 -14.73
N ALA A 207 -2.59 -18.99 -13.55
CA ALA A 207 -3.11 -20.27 -13.11
C ALA A 207 -4.19 -20.81 -14.07
N ASN A 208 -5.10 -19.95 -14.54
CA ASN A 208 -6.12 -20.33 -15.51
C ASN A 208 -5.51 -20.75 -16.86
N ARG A 209 -4.52 -20.01 -17.37
CA ARG A 209 -3.77 -20.38 -18.59
C ARG A 209 -3.01 -21.70 -18.43
N LEU A 210 -2.42 -21.94 -17.26
CA LEU A 210 -1.74 -23.20 -16.95
C LEU A 210 -2.73 -24.37 -16.95
N LEU A 211 -3.81 -24.28 -16.17
CA LEU A 211 -4.82 -25.34 -16.04
C LEU A 211 -5.53 -25.63 -17.36
N SER A 212 -5.95 -24.59 -18.10
CA SER A 212 -6.56 -24.76 -19.42
C SER A 212 -5.60 -25.43 -20.41
N GLY A 213 -4.32 -25.04 -20.41
CA GLY A 213 -3.31 -25.70 -21.23
C GLY A 213 -3.10 -27.18 -20.86
N MET A 214 -3.20 -27.54 -19.57
CA MET A 214 -3.13 -28.92 -19.12
C MET A 214 -4.37 -29.74 -19.50
N VAL A 215 -5.56 -29.13 -19.43
CA VAL A 215 -6.81 -29.76 -19.91
C VAL A 215 -6.76 -30.01 -21.41
N GLN A 216 -6.30 -29.02 -22.20
CA GLN A 216 -6.18 -29.16 -23.65
C GLN A 216 -5.20 -30.28 -24.06
N ARG A 217 -4.17 -30.53 -23.25
CA ARG A 217 -3.23 -31.65 -23.44
C ARG A 217 -3.72 -32.99 -22.87
N GLY A 218 -4.93 -33.04 -22.29
CA GLY A 218 -5.48 -34.25 -21.68
C GLY A 218 -4.77 -34.69 -20.41
N GLN A 219 -4.06 -33.79 -19.71
CA GLN A 219 -3.40 -34.09 -18.44
C GLN A 219 -4.34 -33.91 -17.24
N LEU A 220 -5.35 -33.05 -17.39
CA LEU A 220 -6.39 -32.79 -16.40
C LEU A 220 -7.77 -32.93 -17.06
N VAL A 221 -8.75 -33.40 -16.29
CA VAL A 221 -10.17 -33.38 -16.63
C VAL A 221 -10.87 -32.35 -15.75
N ARG A 222 -11.73 -31.53 -16.35
CA ARG A 222 -12.54 -30.54 -15.64
C ARG A 222 -14.01 -30.99 -15.60
N PRO A 223 -14.45 -31.70 -14.55
CA PRO A 223 -15.86 -32.03 -14.38
C PRO A 223 -16.71 -30.77 -14.13
N GLY A 224 -17.84 -30.66 -14.83
CA GLY A 224 -18.86 -29.63 -14.59
C GLY A 224 -18.78 -28.40 -15.51
N ASP A 225 -19.52 -27.34 -15.15
CA ASP A 225 -19.65 -26.12 -15.94
C ASP A 225 -18.31 -25.34 -15.99
N PRO A 226 -17.78 -25.01 -17.19
CA PRO A 226 -16.57 -24.22 -17.35
C PRO A 226 -16.65 -22.79 -16.77
N ASN A 227 -17.83 -22.29 -16.46
CA ASN A 227 -18.02 -20.96 -15.85
C ASN A 227 -18.14 -21.00 -14.33
N SER A 228 -18.23 -22.19 -13.72
CA SER A 228 -18.34 -22.28 -12.27
C SER A 228 -17.01 -21.93 -11.57
N PRO A 229 -17.01 -20.99 -10.62
CA PRO A 229 -15.81 -20.63 -9.85
C PRO A 229 -15.33 -21.78 -8.93
N SER A 230 -16.20 -22.74 -8.63
CA SER A 230 -15.90 -23.94 -7.84
C SER A 230 -15.50 -25.16 -8.67
N ALA A 231 -15.26 -25.00 -9.98
CA ALA A 231 -14.86 -26.11 -10.83
C ALA A 231 -13.54 -26.72 -10.34
N SER A 232 -13.58 -28.02 -10.04
CA SER A 232 -12.42 -28.81 -9.69
C SER A 232 -11.77 -29.38 -10.95
N TYR A 233 -10.45 -29.46 -10.94
CA TYR A 233 -9.64 -30.11 -11.96
C TYR A 233 -9.10 -31.41 -11.38
N GLN A 234 -9.40 -32.52 -12.01
CA GLN A 234 -8.94 -33.85 -11.63
C GLN A 234 -7.80 -34.26 -12.57
N ALA A 235 -6.85 -35.05 -12.07
CA ALA A 235 -5.86 -35.66 -12.97
C ALA A 235 -6.59 -36.64 -13.91
N ALA A 236 -6.29 -36.54 -15.21
CA ALA A 236 -6.78 -37.50 -16.20
C ALA A 236 -6.16 -38.89 -16.01
#